data_AF-A0A847I0N8-F1
#
_entry.id   AF-A0A847I0N8-F1
#
_cell.length_a   1.000
_cell.length_b   1.000
_cell.length_c   1.000
_cell.angle_alpha   90.00
_cell.angle_beta   90.00
_cell.angle_gamma   90.00
#
_symmetry.space_group_name_H-M   'P 1'
#
loop_
_entity.id
_entity.type
_entity.pdbx_description
1 polymer ?
#
loop_
_entity_poly.entity_id
_entity_poly.type
_entity_poly.pdbx_seq_one_letter_code
_entity_poly.pdbx_strand_id
1 'polypeptide(L)'
;MHKFLLFPSERQKMLADLPGAHLVGADGIPVRGDIQLINAEIRCTSRSSDPFGLSLLWSVDGFGTVQLETTRLPAREKPYLLNLELARHRLMRITLKREEWGLFDYHGMDEISEMIDGARDLFIQAWGRIESPAAAAELADQSLRLSLEAGERMSQFHAAVFLGRRQQSGGFAKEFVGAAVAQSWPPSLVNGPVRESVDFMRIPFVWRDVQPKEQEIHFERLDAWLDACAQARLPVRGGPLLNFGVRFVPDWMYIWENDFDTILEYAREHVQRCVRRYADRINTWVAVSGLHADNVFSLNFEQVMEITRMAAGAVKEVAPRAQVILDLTQPWGEYSIHNQRSIPPLLFADMAVQSGVPFDAFGLQFLFGIPADGYHFRDLLQISSLIDKIANLGRPLHVTAVAVPSVVEAPGNPVAAGGSWKQPWSGEVQAEWLTAFCEISLSKPYVDSVCLQGLADDEAATIPSGGLLTKDFAVKPACTRLARLIRELHGNAENTRK
;
A
#
# COMPACT_ATOMS: atom_id res chain seq x y z
N MET A 1 0.82 -28.64 -14.69
CA MET A 1 1.13 -27.39 -15.43
C MET A 1 -0.16 -26.68 -15.71
N HIS A 2 -0.23 -25.39 -15.40
CA HIS A 2 -1.36 -24.54 -15.73
C HIS A 2 -1.04 -23.82 -17.05
N LYS A 3 -2.04 -23.67 -17.90
CA LYS A 3 -1.89 -23.04 -19.21
C LYS A 3 -3.01 -22.04 -19.43
N PHE A 4 -2.67 -20.85 -19.91
CA PHE A 4 -3.62 -19.79 -20.22
C PHE A 4 -3.41 -19.30 -21.65
N LEU A 5 -4.42 -19.44 -22.51
CA LEU A 5 -4.45 -18.76 -23.80
C LEU A 5 -4.83 -17.31 -23.60
N LEU A 6 -4.10 -16.42 -24.27
CA LEU A 6 -4.35 -14.99 -24.22
C LEU A 6 -4.70 -14.46 -25.62
N PHE A 7 -5.70 -13.59 -25.67
CA PHE A 7 -6.10 -12.88 -26.89
C PHE A 7 -5.93 -11.39 -26.60
N PRO A 8 -4.72 -10.84 -26.83
CA PRO A 8 -4.39 -9.51 -26.35
C PRO A 8 -4.89 -8.43 -27.32
N SER A 9 -5.49 -7.37 -26.79
CA SER A 9 -5.65 -6.10 -27.51
C SER A 9 -4.27 -5.49 -27.84
N GLU A 10 -4.22 -4.51 -28.74
CA GLU A 10 -2.96 -3.82 -29.08
C GLU A 10 -2.26 -3.24 -27.85
N ARG A 11 -3.00 -2.72 -26.86
CA ARG A 11 -2.42 -2.24 -25.59
C ARG A 11 -1.89 -3.37 -24.71
N GLN A 12 -2.50 -4.54 -24.74
CA GLN A 12 -2.04 -5.70 -23.97
C GLN A 12 -0.78 -6.31 -24.60
N LYS A 13 -0.62 -6.24 -25.93
CA LYS A 13 0.60 -6.66 -26.63
C LYS A 13 1.84 -5.85 -26.24
N MET A 14 1.65 -4.62 -25.75
CA MET A 14 2.75 -3.75 -25.29
C MET A 14 3.38 -4.22 -23.96
N LEU A 15 2.75 -5.15 -23.23
CA LEU A 15 3.23 -5.69 -21.94
C LEU A 15 3.96 -7.04 -22.11
N ALA A 16 4.72 -7.20 -23.19
CA ALA A 16 5.22 -8.49 -23.70
C ALA A 16 5.98 -9.39 -22.68
N ASP A 17 6.50 -8.82 -21.60
CA ASP A 17 7.28 -9.51 -20.57
C ASP A 17 6.47 -9.98 -19.34
N LEU A 18 5.12 -9.97 -19.41
CA LEU A 18 4.24 -10.36 -18.31
C LEU A 18 4.58 -9.65 -16.96
N PRO A 19 4.62 -8.31 -16.92
CA PRO A 19 4.97 -7.57 -15.71
C PRO A 19 4.08 -7.93 -14.53
N GLY A 20 4.69 -8.04 -13.35
CA GLY A 20 4.01 -8.43 -12.12
C GLY A 20 3.48 -9.86 -12.10
N ALA A 21 3.83 -10.72 -13.07
CA ALA A 21 3.28 -12.07 -13.13
C ALA A 21 3.79 -12.97 -11.98
N HIS A 22 2.85 -13.52 -11.21
CA HIS A 22 3.14 -14.50 -10.15
C HIS A 22 1.96 -15.44 -9.91
N LEU A 23 2.24 -16.58 -9.27
CA LEU A 23 1.19 -17.51 -8.84
C LEU A 23 0.63 -17.11 -7.49
N VAL A 24 -0.65 -17.36 -7.28
CA VAL A 24 -1.36 -17.08 -6.03
C VAL A 24 -1.97 -18.36 -5.48
N GLY A 25 -1.56 -18.72 -4.26
CA GLY A 25 -2.01 -19.89 -3.53
C GLY A 25 -3.25 -19.64 -2.68
N ALA A 26 -3.47 -20.51 -1.69
CA ALA A 26 -4.51 -20.32 -0.70
C ALA A 26 -4.37 -18.95 0.02
N ASP A 27 -5.51 -18.38 0.42
CA ASP A 27 -5.60 -17.12 1.17
C ASP A 27 -4.95 -15.90 0.51
N GLY A 28 -4.69 -15.98 -0.80
CA GLY A 28 -4.06 -14.91 -1.58
C GLY A 28 -2.54 -14.82 -1.38
N ILE A 29 -1.90 -15.86 -0.85
CA ILE A 29 -0.46 -15.87 -0.60
C ILE A 29 0.29 -16.08 -1.93
N PRO A 30 1.27 -15.22 -2.30
CA PRO A 30 2.09 -15.43 -3.48
C PRO A 30 2.90 -16.74 -3.39
N VAL A 31 2.96 -17.47 -4.50
CA VAL A 31 3.62 -18.77 -4.60
C VAL A 31 4.66 -18.74 -5.70
N ARG A 32 5.79 -19.38 -5.44
CA ARG A 32 6.86 -19.52 -6.42
C ARG A 32 6.44 -20.45 -7.55
N GLY A 33 6.65 -19.99 -8.76
CA GLY A 33 6.48 -20.77 -9.98
C GLY A 33 7.32 -20.17 -11.11
N ASP A 34 7.55 -20.98 -12.13
CA ASP A 34 8.09 -20.51 -13.41
C ASP A 34 6.91 -20.16 -14.33
N ILE A 35 6.95 -18.97 -14.91
CA ILE A 35 5.92 -18.41 -15.78
C ILE A 35 6.58 -18.01 -17.10
N GLN A 36 6.08 -18.57 -18.20
CA GLN A 36 6.63 -18.32 -19.54
C GLN A 36 5.51 -18.00 -20.52
N LEU A 37 5.73 -17.00 -21.36
CA LEU A 37 4.88 -16.72 -22.52
C LEU A 37 5.44 -17.42 -23.77
N ILE A 38 4.68 -18.36 -24.34
CA ILE A 38 5.05 -19.09 -25.56
C ILE A 38 3.88 -19.05 -26.53
N ASN A 39 4.02 -18.44 -27.71
CA ASN A 39 3.01 -18.42 -28.77
C ASN A 39 1.59 -18.04 -28.28
N ALA A 40 1.46 -16.95 -27.52
CA ALA A 40 0.21 -16.49 -26.90
C ALA A 40 -0.41 -17.45 -25.85
N GLU A 41 0.39 -18.39 -25.33
CA GLU A 41 0.05 -19.23 -24.19
C GLU A 41 0.98 -18.92 -23.01
N ILE A 42 0.43 -18.53 -21.87
CA ILE A 42 1.15 -18.45 -20.61
C ILE A 42 1.19 -19.84 -20.00
N ARG A 43 2.38 -20.36 -19.76
CA ARG A 43 2.61 -21.63 -19.08
C ARG A 43 3.12 -21.36 -17.69
N CYS A 44 2.46 -21.94 -16.70
CA CYS A 44 2.87 -21.86 -15.32
C CYS A 44 3.21 -23.24 -14.77
N THR A 45 4.40 -23.34 -14.17
CA THR A 45 4.84 -24.55 -13.49
C THR A 45 5.19 -24.21 -12.04
N SER A 46 4.66 -24.98 -11.10
CA SER A 46 5.00 -24.90 -9.69
C SER A 46 5.44 -26.29 -9.19
N ARG A 47 6.03 -26.32 -8.00
CA ARG A 47 6.47 -27.57 -7.34
C ARG A 47 5.28 -28.40 -6.83
N SER A 48 4.12 -27.79 -6.58
CA SER A 48 2.91 -28.53 -6.22
C SER A 48 1.89 -28.54 -7.35
N SER A 49 1.00 -29.54 -7.30
CA SER A 49 -0.12 -29.72 -8.23
C SER A 49 -1.40 -29.02 -7.75
N ASP A 50 -1.31 -28.20 -6.71
CA ASP A 50 -2.47 -27.52 -6.12
C ASP A 50 -3.11 -26.53 -7.09
N PRO A 51 -4.39 -26.19 -6.91
CA PRO A 51 -5.01 -25.09 -7.63
C PRO A 51 -4.34 -23.75 -7.31
N PHE A 52 -3.98 -23.01 -8.35
CA PHE A 52 -3.35 -21.68 -8.26
C PHE A 52 -4.10 -20.65 -9.09
N GLY A 53 -4.09 -19.40 -8.63
CA GLY A 53 -4.41 -18.23 -9.44
C GLY A 53 -3.16 -17.73 -10.16
N LEU A 54 -3.36 -17.04 -11.28
CA LEU A 54 -2.33 -16.26 -11.95
C LEU A 54 -2.64 -14.78 -11.70
N SER A 55 -1.71 -14.07 -11.08
CA SER A 55 -1.71 -12.62 -10.90
C SER A 55 -0.77 -12.00 -11.92
N LEU A 56 -1.18 -10.94 -12.61
CA LEU A 56 -0.34 -10.21 -13.57
C LEU A 56 -0.86 -8.79 -13.79
N LEU A 57 0.02 -7.90 -14.22
CA LEU A 57 -0.35 -6.57 -14.62
C LEU A 57 -1.05 -6.61 -16.00
N TRP A 58 -2.24 -6.03 -16.08
CA TRP A 58 -3.10 -6.12 -17.26
C TRP A 58 -3.65 -4.76 -17.68
N SER A 59 -3.54 -4.46 -18.97
CA SER A 59 -4.09 -3.23 -19.56
C SER A 59 -5.56 -3.42 -19.92
N VAL A 60 -6.41 -2.53 -19.40
CA VAL A 60 -7.86 -2.48 -19.64
C VAL A 60 -8.22 -1.13 -20.22
N ASP A 61 -8.81 -1.15 -21.42
CA ASP A 61 -9.18 0.07 -22.13
C ASP A 61 -10.18 0.91 -21.34
N GLY A 62 -9.88 2.20 -21.20
CA GLY A 62 -10.67 3.15 -20.41
C GLY A 62 -10.48 3.08 -18.89
N PHE A 63 -9.79 2.06 -18.37
CA PHE A 63 -9.52 1.92 -16.94
C PHE A 63 -8.05 2.12 -16.56
N GLY A 64 -7.11 1.80 -17.47
CA GLY A 64 -5.67 1.88 -17.21
C GLY A 64 -5.03 0.50 -17.12
N THR A 65 -3.90 0.42 -16.43
CA THR A 65 -3.09 -0.80 -16.30
C THR A 65 -3.00 -1.18 -14.84
N VAL A 66 -3.56 -2.33 -14.48
CA VAL A 66 -3.81 -2.71 -13.08
C VAL A 66 -3.44 -4.17 -12.85
N GLN A 67 -2.96 -4.50 -11.66
CA GLN A 67 -2.61 -5.86 -11.29
C GLN A 67 -3.88 -6.67 -11.02
N LEU A 68 -4.20 -7.60 -11.92
CA LEU A 68 -5.37 -8.48 -11.86
C LEU A 68 -4.95 -9.89 -11.52
N GLU A 69 -5.93 -10.71 -11.13
CA GLU A 69 -5.74 -12.10 -10.74
C GLU A 69 -6.84 -12.95 -11.34
N THR A 70 -6.57 -14.22 -11.61
CA THR A 70 -7.60 -15.24 -11.92
C THR A 70 -8.11 -15.90 -10.64
N THR A 71 -9.22 -16.63 -10.72
CA THR A 71 -9.56 -17.56 -9.64
C THR A 71 -8.48 -18.65 -9.51
N ARG A 72 -8.44 -19.36 -8.38
CA ARG A 72 -7.60 -20.56 -8.26
C ARG A 72 -8.17 -21.68 -9.11
N LEU A 73 -7.38 -22.17 -10.05
CA LEU A 73 -7.81 -23.15 -11.05
C LEU A 73 -7.00 -24.44 -10.91
N PRO A 74 -7.62 -25.62 -11.03
CA PRO A 74 -6.88 -26.88 -11.07
C PRO A 74 -6.09 -26.99 -12.39
N ALA A 75 -4.97 -27.71 -12.37
CA ALA A 75 -4.24 -28.02 -13.60
C ALA A 75 -5.09 -28.92 -14.52
N ARG A 76 -5.06 -28.66 -15.83
CA ARG A 76 -5.77 -29.46 -16.85
C ARG A 76 -5.06 -29.41 -18.20
N GLU A 77 -5.39 -30.34 -19.10
CA GLU A 77 -4.79 -30.41 -20.44
C GLU A 77 -5.19 -29.24 -21.34
N LYS A 78 -6.48 -28.88 -21.40
CA LYS A 78 -6.96 -27.74 -22.21
C LYS A 78 -6.59 -26.43 -21.52
N PRO A 79 -5.94 -25.46 -22.19
CA PRO A 79 -5.65 -24.18 -21.57
C PRO A 79 -6.93 -23.43 -21.14
N TYR A 80 -6.82 -22.57 -20.13
CA TYR A 80 -7.85 -21.62 -19.73
C TYR A 80 -7.80 -20.38 -20.64
N LEU A 81 -8.92 -19.68 -20.81
CA LEU A 81 -8.93 -18.41 -21.54
C LEU A 81 -8.67 -17.28 -20.54
N LEU A 82 -7.50 -16.65 -20.59
CA LEU A 82 -7.06 -15.69 -19.58
C LEU A 82 -8.05 -14.54 -19.38
N ASN A 83 -8.49 -13.90 -20.47
CA ASN A 83 -9.45 -12.78 -20.46
C ASN A 83 -10.72 -13.15 -19.66
N LEU A 84 -11.23 -14.37 -19.88
CA LEU A 84 -12.42 -14.91 -19.21
C LEU A 84 -12.16 -15.17 -17.72
N GLU A 85 -10.99 -15.70 -17.36
CA GLU A 85 -10.63 -15.99 -15.97
C GLU A 85 -10.39 -14.72 -15.14
N LEU A 86 -9.82 -13.67 -15.73
CA LEU A 86 -9.67 -12.35 -15.10
C LEU A 86 -11.05 -11.72 -14.83
N ALA A 87 -11.96 -11.76 -15.82
CA ALA A 87 -13.33 -11.29 -15.65
C ALA A 87 -14.08 -12.08 -14.56
N ARG A 88 -13.94 -13.42 -14.54
CA ARG A 88 -14.55 -14.27 -13.51
C ARG A 88 -14.10 -13.88 -12.10
N HIS A 89 -12.79 -13.72 -11.91
CA HIS A 89 -12.25 -13.34 -10.62
C HIS A 89 -12.72 -11.94 -10.19
N ARG A 90 -12.76 -10.96 -11.11
CA ARG A 90 -13.27 -9.62 -10.78
C ARG A 90 -14.73 -9.66 -10.33
N LEU A 91 -15.59 -10.38 -11.04
CA LEU A 91 -17.01 -10.54 -10.66
C LEU A 91 -17.17 -11.26 -9.32
N MET A 92 -16.38 -12.32 -9.07
CA MET A 92 -16.33 -13.00 -7.77
C MET A 92 -15.98 -12.02 -6.64
N ARG A 93 -14.93 -11.20 -6.81
CA ARG A 93 -14.48 -10.22 -5.81
C ARG A 93 -15.54 -9.16 -5.52
N ILE A 94 -16.22 -8.65 -6.55
CA ILE A 94 -17.32 -7.70 -6.38
C ILE A 94 -18.47 -8.34 -5.61
N THR A 95 -18.83 -9.57 -5.95
CA THR A 95 -19.93 -10.29 -5.28
C THR A 95 -19.65 -10.47 -3.79
N LEU A 96 -18.45 -10.98 -3.45
CA LEU A 96 -18.02 -11.14 -2.05
C LEU A 96 -18.02 -9.81 -1.30
N LYS A 97 -17.45 -8.75 -1.90
CA LYS A 97 -17.40 -7.45 -1.23
C LYS A 97 -18.75 -6.75 -1.12
N ARG A 98 -19.64 -6.94 -2.09
CA ARG A 98 -21.02 -6.46 -2.02
C ARG A 98 -21.79 -7.13 -0.87
N GLU A 99 -21.53 -8.42 -0.62
CA GLU A 99 -22.07 -9.14 0.53
C GLU A 99 -21.48 -8.63 1.85
N GLU A 100 -20.15 -8.63 1.97
CA GLU A 100 -19.44 -8.20 3.18
C GLU A 100 -19.79 -6.77 3.61
N TRP A 101 -20.01 -5.88 2.63
CA TRP A 101 -20.37 -4.48 2.88
C TRP A 101 -21.89 -4.26 3.00
N GLY A 102 -22.72 -5.29 2.85
CA GLY A 102 -24.17 -5.19 2.96
C GLY A 102 -24.81 -4.31 1.88
N LEU A 103 -24.30 -4.35 0.65
CA LEU A 103 -24.68 -3.48 -0.47
C LEU A 103 -25.61 -4.15 -1.51
N PHE A 104 -26.24 -5.29 -1.18
CA PHE A 104 -27.17 -5.94 -2.12
C PHE A 104 -28.40 -5.09 -2.42
N ASP A 105 -29.11 -4.66 -1.37
CA ASP A 105 -30.37 -3.90 -1.48
C ASP A 105 -30.25 -2.50 -0.87
N TYR A 106 -29.05 -1.91 -0.97
CA TYR A 106 -28.77 -0.62 -0.36
C TYR A 106 -29.22 0.54 -1.27
N HIS A 107 -29.99 1.48 -0.73
CA HIS A 107 -30.48 2.63 -1.50
C HIS A 107 -29.34 3.47 -2.09
N GLY A 108 -29.39 3.74 -3.41
CA GLY A 108 -28.34 4.44 -4.15
C GLY A 108 -27.34 3.53 -4.85
N MET A 109 -27.45 2.20 -4.68
CA MET A 109 -26.69 1.21 -5.44
C MET A 109 -27.34 0.84 -6.79
N ASP A 110 -28.46 1.45 -7.16
CA ASP A 110 -29.27 1.03 -8.33
C ASP A 110 -28.43 1.02 -9.63
N GLU A 111 -27.81 2.15 -9.99
CA GLU A 111 -26.96 2.27 -11.18
C GLU A 111 -25.73 1.34 -11.13
N ILE A 112 -25.10 1.22 -9.95
CA ILE A 112 -23.93 0.35 -9.76
C ILE A 112 -24.34 -1.12 -9.91
N SER A 113 -25.53 -1.50 -9.44
CA SER A 113 -26.08 -2.85 -9.55
C SER A 113 -26.38 -3.18 -11.00
N GLU A 114 -26.96 -2.26 -11.77
CA GLU A 114 -27.15 -2.42 -13.22
C GLU A 114 -25.82 -2.62 -13.96
N MET A 115 -24.77 -1.91 -13.58
CA MET A 115 -23.42 -2.11 -14.15
C MET A 115 -22.86 -3.51 -13.82
N ILE A 116 -23.04 -3.98 -12.58
CA ILE A 116 -22.60 -5.31 -12.16
C ILE A 116 -23.38 -6.40 -12.93
N ASP A 117 -24.69 -6.25 -13.06
CA ASP A 117 -25.55 -7.18 -13.79
C ASP A 117 -25.19 -7.20 -15.28
N GLY A 118 -24.99 -6.04 -15.91
CA GLY A 118 -24.50 -5.95 -17.29
C GLY A 118 -23.13 -6.60 -17.49
N ALA A 119 -22.21 -6.45 -16.52
CA ALA A 119 -20.91 -7.12 -16.58
C ALA A 119 -21.04 -8.64 -16.47
N ARG A 120 -21.97 -9.12 -15.62
CA ARG A 120 -22.28 -10.56 -15.49
C ARG A 120 -22.91 -11.11 -16.78
N ASP A 121 -23.81 -10.38 -17.42
CA ASP A 121 -24.44 -10.80 -18.67
C ASP A 121 -23.42 -10.91 -19.81
N LEU A 122 -22.50 -9.95 -19.93
CA LEU A 122 -21.37 -10.02 -20.87
C LEU A 122 -20.48 -11.24 -20.59
N PHE A 123 -20.21 -11.55 -19.31
CA PHE A 123 -19.45 -12.74 -18.93
C PHE A 123 -20.16 -14.04 -19.32
N ILE A 124 -21.49 -14.14 -19.10
CA ILE A 124 -22.28 -15.31 -19.50
C ILE A 124 -22.25 -15.48 -21.03
N GLN A 125 -22.38 -14.40 -21.79
CA GLN A 125 -22.25 -14.42 -23.25
C GLN A 125 -20.85 -14.87 -23.70
N ALA A 126 -19.79 -14.38 -23.04
CA ALA A 126 -18.42 -14.80 -23.29
C ALA A 126 -18.24 -16.31 -23.05
N TRP A 127 -18.75 -16.81 -21.93
CA TRP A 127 -18.72 -18.24 -21.59
C TRP A 127 -19.47 -19.09 -22.62
N GLY A 128 -20.63 -18.62 -23.09
CA GLY A 128 -21.41 -19.28 -24.15
C GLY A 128 -20.69 -19.38 -25.50
N ARG A 129 -19.63 -18.59 -25.72
CA ARG A 129 -18.81 -18.58 -26.94
C ARG A 129 -17.43 -19.22 -26.75
N ILE A 130 -17.20 -20.02 -25.71
CA ILE A 130 -15.88 -20.58 -25.39
C ILE A 130 -15.24 -21.42 -26.52
N GLU A 131 -16.06 -21.97 -27.43
CA GLU A 131 -15.59 -22.68 -28.63
C GLU A 131 -15.06 -21.74 -29.73
N SER A 132 -15.28 -20.43 -29.61
CA SER A 132 -14.65 -19.37 -30.39
C SER A 132 -13.83 -18.45 -29.46
N PRO A 133 -12.59 -18.83 -29.10
CA PRO A 133 -11.84 -18.17 -28.03
C PRO A 133 -11.60 -16.67 -28.24
N ALA A 134 -11.40 -16.22 -29.49
CA ALA A 134 -11.25 -14.79 -29.79
C ALA A 134 -12.54 -14.01 -29.50
N ALA A 135 -13.69 -14.49 -29.96
CA ALA A 135 -14.98 -13.84 -29.70
C ALA A 135 -15.37 -13.89 -28.21
N ALA A 136 -15.01 -14.97 -27.50
CA ALA A 136 -15.18 -15.06 -26.05
C ALA A 136 -14.28 -14.05 -25.32
N ALA A 137 -13.03 -13.87 -25.76
CA ALA A 137 -12.10 -12.92 -25.16
C ALA A 137 -12.58 -11.47 -25.28
N GLU A 138 -13.09 -11.08 -26.44
CA GLU A 138 -13.64 -9.72 -26.65
C GLU A 138 -14.78 -9.40 -25.69
N LEU A 139 -15.73 -10.34 -25.50
CA LEU A 139 -16.83 -10.17 -24.54
C LEU A 139 -16.35 -10.20 -23.09
N ALA A 140 -15.36 -11.04 -22.78
CA ALA A 140 -14.74 -11.10 -21.46
C ALA A 140 -14.02 -9.80 -21.10
N ASP A 141 -13.32 -9.18 -22.05
CA ASP A 141 -12.67 -7.87 -21.85
C ASP A 141 -13.69 -6.75 -21.62
N GLN A 142 -14.83 -6.79 -22.31
CA GLN A 142 -15.94 -5.86 -22.06
C GLN A 142 -16.54 -6.05 -20.66
N SER A 143 -16.75 -7.31 -20.24
CA SER A 143 -17.18 -7.65 -18.88
C SER A 143 -16.18 -7.19 -17.83
N LEU A 144 -14.88 -7.42 -18.04
CA LEU A 144 -13.80 -7.02 -17.15
C LEU A 144 -13.75 -5.49 -17.00
N ARG A 145 -13.82 -4.74 -18.10
CA ARG A 145 -13.85 -3.27 -18.09
C ARG A 145 -15.05 -2.74 -17.29
N LEU A 146 -16.24 -3.25 -17.57
CA LEU A 146 -17.46 -2.79 -16.89
C LEU A 146 -17.46 -3.13 -15.39
N SER A 147 -16.99 -4.33 -15.03
CA SER A 147 -16.86 -4.74 -13.62
C SER A 147 -15.74 -4.01 -12.88
N LEU A 148 -14.64 -3.61 -13.55
CA LEU A 148 -13.62 -2.76 -12.95
C LEU A 148 -14.18 -1.40 -12.55
N GLU A 149 -14.87 -0.73 -13.48
CA GLU A 149 -15.56 0.54 -13.23
C GLU A 149 -16.64 0.40 -12.13
N ALA A 150 -17.45 -0.66 -12.17
CA ALA A 150 -18.46 -0.90 -11.14
C ALA A 150 -17.83 -1.08 -9.75
N GLY A 151 -16.68 -1.78 -9.66
CA GLY A 151 -15.96 -1.96 -8.41
C GLY A 151 -15.33 -0.67 -7.86
N GLU A 152 -14.83 0.21 -8.73
CA GLU A 152 -14.39 1.57 -8.36
C GLU A 152 -15.55 2.37 -7.74
N ARG A 153 -16.67 2.47 -8.48
CA ARG A 153 -17.86 3.21 -8.02
C ARG A 153 -18.45 2.63 -6.74
N MET A 154 -18.51 1.31 -6.61
CA MET A 154 -18.97 0.64 -5.38
C MET A 154 -18.09 0.99 -4.18
N SER A 155 -16.76 1.04 -4.37
CA SER A 155 -15.82 1.38 -3.30
C SER A 155 -15.95 2.84 -2.87
N GLN A 156 -16.11 3.74 -3.84
CA GLN A 156 -16.34 5.17 -3.58
C GLN A 156 -17.71 5.42 -2.93
N PHE A 157 -18.77 4.74 -3.39
CA PHE A 157 -20.10 4.80 -2.78
C PHE A 157 -20.06 4.34 -1.32
N HIS A 158 -19.46 3.18 -1.07
CA HIS A 158 -19.26 2.67 0.29
C HIS A 158 -18.51 3.69 1.16
N ALA A 159 -17.42 4.27 0.63
CA ALA A 159 -16.66 5.29 1.34
C ALA A 159 -17.50 6.52 1.67
N ALA A 160 -18.24 7.07 0.71
CA ALA A 160 -19.08 8.25 0.91
C ALA A 160 -20.12 8.05 2.01
N VAL A 161 -20.80 6.89 2.02
CA VAL A 161 -21.79 6.54 3.06
C VAL A 161 -21.15 6.54 4.46
N PHE A 162 -20.01 5.88 4.62
CA PHE A 162 -19.35 5.75 5.92
C PHE A 162 -18.64 7.03 6.37
N LEU A 163 -18.05 7.77 5.43
CA LEU A 163 -17.41 9.05 5.70
C LEU A 163 -18.44 10.07 6.21
N GLY A 164 -19.62 10.15 5.58
CA GLY A 164 -20.72 10.99 6.04
C GLY A 164 -21.20 10.64 7.46
N ARG A 165 -21.35 9.34 7.76
CA ARG A 165 -21.70 8.88 9.13
C ARG A 165 -20.60 9.23 10.14
N ARG A 166 -19.33 9.06 9.77
CA ARG A 166 -18.17 9.36 10.63
C ARG A 166 -18.04 10.85 10.91
N GLN A 167 -18.36 11.71 9.93
CA GLN A 167 -18.40 13.16 10.11
C GLN A 167 -19.50 13.56 11.09
N GLN A 168 -20.70 12.99 10.96
CA GLN A 168 -21.83 13.29 11.83
C GLN A 168 -21.60 12.85 13.28
N SER A 169 -20.96 11.69 13.49
CA SER A 169 -20.63 11.20 14.83
C SER A 169 -19.39 11.84 15.44
N GLY A 170 -18.66 12.68 14.68
CA GLY A 170 -17.37 13.23 15.10
C GLY A 170 -16.30 12.14 15.33
N GLY A 171 -16.40 11.02 14.63
CA GLY A 171 -15.59 9.81 14.82
C GLY A 171 -14.21 9.84 14.16
N PHE A 172 -13.74 11.01 13.70
CA PHE A 172 -12.36 11.17 13.21
C PHE A 172 -11.39 11.30 14.38
N ALA A 173 -10.18 10.76 14.19
CA ALA A 173 -9.04 11.18 14.99
C ALA A 173 -8.82 12.69 14.81
N LYS A 174 -8.14 13.33 15.76
CA LYS A 174 -7.88 14.77 15.67
C LYS A 174 -6.90 15.11 14.55
N GLU A 175 -5.93 14.24 14.29
CA GLU A 175 -4.95 14.38 13.21
C GLU A 175 -4.97 13.13 12.31
N PHE A 176 -5.48 13.27 11.08
CA PHE A 176 -5.77 12.12 10.22
C PHE A 176 -5.12 12.18 8.84
N VAL A 177 -4.64 13.33 8.33
CA VAL A 177 -3.78 13.38 7.14
C VAL A 177 -2.39 13.90 7.51
N GLY A 178 -1.33 13.28 6.99
CA GLY A 178 0.04 13.76 7.20
C GLY A 178 0.97 13.48 6.03
N ALA A 179 2.19 13.97 6.11
CA ALA A 179 3.24 13.67 5.14
C ALA A 179 4.57 13.42 5.86
N ALA A 180 5.42 12.57 5.28
CA ALA A 180 6.77 12.38 5.80
C ALA A 180 7.76 13.42 5.26
N VAL A 181 8.80 13.71 6.03
CA VAL A 181 9.87 14.64 5.63
C VAL A 181 11.16 13.88 5.38
N ALA A 182 12.01 14.40 4.48
CA ALA A 182 13.42 14.04 4.47
C ALA A 182 14.17 15.00 5.41
N GLN A 183 15.09 14.46 6.22
CA GLN A 183 15.88 15.27 7.14
C GLN A 183 16.78 16.29 6.44
N SER A 184 17.10 16.06 5.16
CA SER A 184 17.92 16.95 4.32
C SER A 184 17.17 18.20 3.84
N TRP A 185 15.84 18.21 3.88
CA TRP A 185 15.03 19.32 3.41
C TRP A 185 14.96 20.46 4.44
N PRO A 186 14.72 21.70 4.01
CA PRO A 186 14.57 22.83 4.92
C PRO A 186 13.29 22.69 5.78
N PRO A 187 13.38 22.76 7.13
CA PRO A 187 12.21 22.65 8.01
C PRO A 187 11.14 23.72 7.80
N SER A 188 11.47 24.85 7.17
CA SER A 188 10.51 25.91 6.85
C SER A 188 9.40 25.48 5.88
N LEU A 189 9.54 24.33 5.22
CA LEU A 189 8.52 23.75 4.33
C LEU A 189 7.20 23.42 5.01
N VAL A 190 7.17 23.30 6.35
CA VAL A 190 5.90 23.06 7.08
C VAL A 190 4.93 24.25 7.04
N ASN A 191 5.38 25.41 6.55
CA ASN A 191 4.60 26.64 6.51
C ASN A 191 3.83 26.80 5.20
N GLY A 192 2.97 27.83 5.14
CA GLY A 192 2.26 28.20 3.92
C GLY A 192 1.29 27.11 3.45
N PRO A 193 1.23 26.80 2.14
CA PRO A 193 0.27 25.83 1.58
C PRO A 193 0.38 24.42 2.18
N VAL A 194 1.57 24.02 2.63
CA VAL A 194 1.77 22.71 3.29
C VAL A 194 1.03 22.65 4.62
N ARG A 195 1.03 23.73 5.39
CA ARG A 195 0.35 23.76 6.69
C ARG A 195 -1.14 23.46 6.58
N GLU A 196 -1.74 23.82 5.46
CA GLU A 196 -3.16 23.60 5.19
C GLU A 196 -3.45 22.21 4.61
N SER A 197 -2.45 21.51 4.06
CA SER A 197 -2.61 20.21 3.39
C SER A 197 -2.25 19.00 4.25
N VAL A 198 -1.86 19.21 5.51
CA VAL A 198 -1.58 18.16 6.48
C VAL A 198 -2.02 18.56 7.90
N ASP A 199 -2.35 17.55 8.71
CA ASP A 199 -2.62 17.67 10.15
C ASP A 199 -1.40 17.33 11.01
N PHE A 200 -0.51 16.46 10.52
CA PHE A 200 0.70 16.04 11.23
C PHE A 200 1.88 15.81 10.26
N MET A 201 3.10 15.82 10.81
CA MET A 201 4.30 15.45 10.08
C MET A 201 4.88 14.13 10.61
N ARG A 202 5.33 13.25 9.71
CA ARG A 202 6.14 12.08 10.08
C ARG A 202 7.61 12.38 9.88
N ILE A 203 8.41 12.28 10.94
CA ILE A 203 9.87 12.44 10.87
C ILE A 203 10.51 11.05 10.95
N PRO A 204 11.23 10.60 9.91
CA PRO A 204 11.91 9.31 9.94
C PRO A 204 13.18 9.36 10.79
N PHE A 205 13.36 8.37 11.66
CA PHE A 205 14.52 8.21 12.54
C PHE A 205 15.48 7.18 11.92
N VAL A 206 15.99 7.52 10.74
CA VAL A 206 16.88 6.64 9.98
C VAL A 206 18.15 6.39 10.80
N TRP A 207 18.41 5.14 11.19
CA TRP A 207 19.54 4.79 12.06
C TRP A 207 20.88 5.22 11.44
N ARG A 208 21.07 4.99 10.14
CA ARG A 208 22.22 5.48 9.37
C ARG A 208 22.47 6.98 9.53
N ASP A 209 21.42 7.79 9.54
CA ASP A 209 21.56 9.26 9.64
C ASP A 209 21.77 9.72 11.08
N VAL A 210 21.14 9.03 12.05
CA VAL A 210 21.28 9.34 13.49
C VAL A 210 22.64 8.89 14.03
N GLN A 211 23.20 7.80 13.53
CA GLN A 211 24.47 7.23 14.00
C GLN A 211 25.33 6.76 12.82
N PRO A 212 25.87 7.69 12.00
CA PRO A 212 26.62 7.34 10.80
C PRO A 212 27.93 6.59 11.10
N LYS A 213 28.50 6.80 12.30
CA LYS A 213 29.62 6.01 12.85
C LYS A 213 29.27 5.55 14.25
N GLU A 214 29.87 4.45 14.68
CA GLU A 214 29.57 3.81 15.97
C GLU A 214 29.61 4.80 17.16
N GLN A 215 30.60 5.69 17.20
CA GLN A 215 30.81 6.64 18.30
C GLN A 215 30.27 8.05 18.01
N GLU A 216 29.53 8.25 16.92
CA GLU A 216 29.08 9.56 16.43
C GLU A 216 27.56 9.60 16.32
N ILE A 217 26.91 10.57 16.96
CA ILE A 217 25.44 10.67 17.02
C ILE A 217 25.00 12.05 16.57
N HIS A 218 24.10 12.13 15.60
CA HIS A 218 23.58 13.37 15.00
C HIS A 218 22.08 13.52 15.29
N PHE A 219 21.70 14.63 15.90
CA PHE A 219 20.31 14.96 16.24
C PHE A 219 19.86 16.34 15.73
N GLU A 220 20.78 17.14 15.19
CA GLU A 220 20.59 18.55 14.85
C GLU A 220 19.45 18.72 13.84
N ARG A 221 19.39 17.84 12.82
CA ARG A 221 18.34 17.87 11.79
C ARG A 221 16.98 17.46 12.34
N LEU A 222 16.95 16.45 13.21
CA LEU A 222 15.74 16.01 13.88
C LEU A 222 15.19 17.13 14.77
N ASP A 223 16.04 17.73 15.61
CA ASP A 223 15.70 18.85 16.49
C ASP A 223 15.11 20.02 15.68
N ALA A 224 15.76 20.40 14.57
CA ALA A 224 15.29 21.49 13.72
C ALA A 224 13.90 21.23 13.12
N TRP A 225 13.61 19.99 12.69
CA TRP A 225 12.29 19.61 12.19
C TRP A 225 11.23 19.60 13.29
N LEU A 226 11.56 19.03 14.45
CA LEU A 226 10.67 19.02 15.61
C LEU A 226 10.34 20.45 16.06
N ASP A 227 11.31 21.37 16.06
CA ASP A 227 11.12 22.77 16.43
C ASP A 227 10.25 23.52 15.42
N ALA A 228 10.48 23.31 14.12
CA ALA A 228 9.64 23.88 13.07
C ALA A 228 8.19 23.39 13.16
N CYS A 229 7.98 22.10 13.38
CA CYS A 229 6.64 21.53 13.57
C CYS A 229 5.95 22.11 14.81
N ALA A 230 6.67 22.24 15.93
CA ALA A 230 6.14 22.85 17.14
C ALA A 230 5.73 24.32 16.93
N GLN A 231 6.56 25.12 16.25
CA GLN A 231 6.25 26.50 15.88
C GLN A 231 5.01 26.59 14.98
N ALA A 232 4.87 25.67 14.03
CA ALA A 232 3.72 25.57 13.13
C ALA A 232 2.48 24.91 13.77
N ARG A 233 2.57 24.47 15.05
CA ARG A 233 1.53 23.70 15.75
C ARG A 233 1.07 22.47 14.97
N LEU A 234 2.03 21.74 14.40
CA LEU A 234 1.84 20.45 13.75
C LEU A 234 2.37 19.35 14.68
N PRO A 235 1.51 18.43 15.14
CA PRO A 235 1.95 17.23 15.83
C PRO A 235 2.92 16.40 14.98
N VAL A 236 3.84 15.72 15.66
CA VAL A 236 4.86 14.89 15.04
C VAL A 236 4.63 13.43 15.37
N ARG A 237 4.79 12.58 14.37
CA ARG A 237 4.95 11.13 14.54
C ARG A 237 6.39 10.75 14.22
N GLY A 238 6.99 9.96 15.10
CA GLY A 238 8.38 9.52 14.94
C GLY A 238 8.46 8.17 14.26
N GLY A 239 9.45 8.00 13.39
CA GLY A 239 9.88 6.71 12.89
C GLY A 239 9.69 6.48 11.38
N PRO A 240 10.07 5.29 10.87
CA PRO A 240 10.43 4.11 11.66
C PRO A 240 11.70 4.31 12.50
N LEU A 241 11.73 3.72 13.71
CA LEU A 241 12.93 3.65 14.54
C LEU A 241 13.88 2.56 14.02
N LEU A 242 13.34 1.39 13.65
CA LEU A 242 14.10 0.33 12.99
C LEU A 242 13.54 0.03 11.59
N ASN A 243 14.44 0.04 10.63
CA ASN A 243 14.24 -0.50 9.29
C ASN A 243 15.60 -1.08 8.87
N PHE A 244 15.60 -2.33 8.41
CA PHE A 244 16.85 -3.04 8.06
C PHE A 244 17.08 -3.14 6.57
N GLY A 245 16.43 -2.30 5.76
CA GLY A 245 16.84 -2.10 4.37
C GLY A 245 18.20 -1.41 4.29
N VAL A 246 18.93 -1.63 3.19
CA VAL A 246 20.32 -1.19 3.00
C VAL A 246 20.54 0.31 3.26
N ARG A 247 19.57 1.16 2.94
CA ARG A 247 19.65 2.61 3.12
C ARG A 247 19.46 3.07 4.57
N PHE A 248 18.95 2.22 5.44
CA PHE A 248 18.55 2.60 6.80
C PHE A 248 19.55 2.21 7.88
N VAL A 249 20.37 1.18 7.61
CA VAL A 249 21.35 0.65 8.55
C VAL A 249 22.71 1.35 8.37
N PRO A 250 23.39 1.80 9.44
CA PRO A 250 24.74 2.34 9.35
C PRO A 250 25.76 1.32 8.85
N ASP A 251 26.77 1.76 8.08
CA ASP A 251 27.75 0.84 7.48
C ASP A 251 28.60 0.07 8.53
N TRP A 252 28.81 0.64 9.71
CA TRP A 252 29.57 -0.01 10.78
C TRP A 252 28.83 -1.22 11.41
N MET A 253 27.51 -1.33 11.23
CA MET A 253 26.74 -2.47 11.74
C MET A 253 27.01 -3.77 10.98
N TYR A 254 27.51 -3.71 9.74
CA TYR A 254 27.76 -4.92 8.93
C TYR A 254 28.85 -5.82 9.50
N ILE A 255 29.73 -5.30 10.36
CA ILE A 255 30.73 -6.11 11.08
C ILE A 255 30.04 -7.17 11.97
N TRP A 256 28.81 -6.88 12.41
CA TRP A 256 28.03 -7.71 13.33
C TRP A 256 26.95 -8.53 12.62
N GLU A 257 26.94 -8.62 11.28
CA GLU A 257 25.85 -9.24 10.52
C GLU A 257 25.55 -10.70 10.90
N ASN A 258 26.54 -11.40 11.47
CA ASN A 258 26.43 -12.79 11.92
C ASN A 258 26.27 -12.93 13.46
N ASP A 259 26.18 -11.82 14.19
CA ASP A 259 26.03 -11.78 15.64
C ASP A 259 24.70 -11.12 16.01
N PHE A 260 23.65 -11.94 16.09
CA PHE A 260 22.30 -11.48 16.37
C PHE A 260 22.16 -10.80 17.72
N ASP A 261 22.84 -11.30 18.77
CA ASP A 261 22.74 -10.74 20.11
C ASP A 261 23.30 -9.30 20.13
N THR A 262 24.41 -9.08 19.43
CA THR A 262 25.00 -7.74 19.27
C THR A 262 24.12 -6.83 18.42
N ILE A 263 23.52 -7.32 17.32
CA ILE A 263 22.54 -6.54 16.53
C ILE A 263 21.34 -6.13 17.39
N LEU A 264 20.80 -7.06 18.18
CA LEU A 264 19.66 -6.83 19.06
C LEU A 264 19.97 -5.76 20.12
N GLU A 265 21.17 -5.79 20.71
CA GLU A 265 21.60 -4.79 21.70
C GLU A 265 21.75 -3.40 21.07
N TYR A 266 22.47 -3.28 19.95
CA TYR A 266 22.63 -1.98 19.29
C TYR A 266 21.29 -1.40 18.80
N ALA A 267 20.39 -2.27 18.31
CA ALA A 267 19.04 -1.84 17.92
C ALA A 267 18.24 -1.34 19.14
N ARG A 268 18.35 -2.02 20.30
CA ARG A 268 17.72 -1.58 21.55
C ARG A 268 18.26 -0.22 22.00
N GLU A 269 19.57 -0.05 22.00
CA GLU A 269 20.21 1.21 22.37
C GLU A 269 19.75 2.35 21.45
N HIS A 270 19.70 2.11 20.13
CA HIS A 270 19.22 3.11 19.17
C HIS A 270 17.77 3.53 19.45
N VAL A 271 16.87 2.55 19.63
CA VAL A 271 15.46 2.79 19.94
C VAL A 271 15.31 3.58 21.25
N GLN A 272 15.93 3.10 22.33
CA GLN A 272 15.81 3.76 23.64
C GLN A 272 16.39 5.17 23.62
N ARG A 273 17.52 5.39 22.94
CA ARG A 273 18.16 6.70 22.82
C ARG A 273 17.26 7.71 22.10
N CYS A 274 16.69 7.32 20.96
CA CYS A 274 15.80 8.17 20.19
C CYS A 274 14.53 8.48 20.97
N VAL A 275 13.85 7.46 21.53
CA VAL A 275 12.60 7.65 22.26
C VAL A 275 12.84 8.49 23.52
N ARG A 276 13.89 8.21 24.30
CA ARG A 276 14.17 8.94 25.54
C ARG A 276 14.43 10.42 25.29
N ARG A 277 15.06 10.78 24.16
CA ARG A 277 15.31 12.17 23.78
C ARG A 277 14.03 12.93 23.42
N TYR A 278 13.03 12.28 22.85
CA TYR A 278 11.86 12.94 22.24
C TYR A 278 10.50 12.53 22.83
N ALA A 279 10.48 11.75 23.92
CA ALA A 279 9.24 11.23 24.54
C ALA A 279 8.29 12.31 25.06
N ASP A 280 8.78 13.51 25.33
CA ASP A 280 7.99 14.68 25.73
C ASP A 280 7.31 15.37 24.54
N ARG A 281 7.78 15.14 23.32
CA ARG A 281 7.32 15.80 22.08
C ARG A 281 6.63 14.86 21.10
N ILE A 282 6.90 13.57 21.15
CA ILE A 282 6.35 12.56 20.24
C ILE A 282 5.62 11.48 21.04
N ASN A 283 4.33 11.32 20.75
CA ASN A 283 3.47 10.32 21.39
C ASN A 283 3.10 9.14 20.48
N THR A 284 3.44 9.17 19.19
CA THR A 284 3.20 8.06 18.25
C THR A 284 4.51 7.69 17.56
N TRP A 285 4.90 6.43 17.67
CA TRP A 285 6.13 5.87 17.13
C TRP A 285 5.86 4.71 16.20
N VAL A 286 6.39 4.77 14.98
CA VAL A 286 6.59 3.58 14.15
C VAL A 286 7.85 2.90 14.69
N ALA A 287 7.68 1.83 15.45
CA ALA A 287 8.81 1.16 16.10
C ALA A 287 9.65 0.37 15.08
N VAL A 288 8.98 -0.35 14.18
CA VAL A 288 9.62 -1.11 13.11
C VAL A 288 8.89 -0.91 11.80
N SER A 289 9.61 -0.96 10.69
CA SER A 289 9.06 -0.99 9.34
C SER A 289 9.78 -2.00 8.48
N GLY A 290 9.03 -2.92 7.89
CA GLY A 290 9.51 -3.76 6.78
C GLY A 290 10.48 -4.88 7.13
N LEU A 291 10.73 -5.18 8.41
CA LEU A 291 11.67 -6.24 8.83
C LEU A 291 11.30 -7.63 8.28
N HIS A 292 10.01 -7.87 8.09
CA HIS A 292 9.46 -9.10 7.50
C HIS A 292 9.73 -9.23 6.01
N ALA A 293 10.00 -8.12 5.30
CA ALA A 293 10.17 -8.09 3.85
C ALA A 293 11.64 -7.90 3.43
N ASP A 294 12.31 -6.90 4.00
CA ASP A 294 13.70 -6.53 3.67
C ASP A 294 14.53 -6.38 4.95
N ASN A 295 15.58 -7.19 5.05
CA ASN A 295 16.54 -7.13 6.15
C ASN A 295 17.94 -7.51 5.66
N VAL A 296 18.90 -6.59 5.80
CA VAL A 296 20.28 -6.82 5.35
C VAL A 296 21.04 -7.85 6.18
N PHE A 297 20.61 -8.09 7.42
CA PHE A 297 21.21 -9.08 8.32
C PHE A 297 20.71 -10.52 8.09
N SER A 298 19.83 -10.75 7.11
CA SER A 298 19.30 -12.09 6.78
C SER A 298 18.66 -12.82 7.98
N LEU A 299 17.99 -12.08 8.85
CA LEU A 299 17.35 -12.59 10.05
C LEU A 299 16.28 -13.62 9.72
N ASN A 300 16.22 -14.68 10.51
CA ASN A 300 15.17 -15.68 10.41
C ASN A 300 13.87 -15.19 11.08
N PHE A 301 12.81 -15.99 10.97
CA PHE A 301 11.50 -15.67 11.54
C PHE A 301 11.54 -15.36 13.05
N GLU A 302 12.20 -16.20 13.84
CA GLU A 302 12.29 -16.02 15.30
C GLU A 302 13.02 -14.73 15.67
N GLN A 303 14.12 -14.45 14.99
CA GLN A 303 14.92 -13.24 15.16
C GLN A 303 14.16 -11.96 14.78
N VAL A 304 13.40 -11.99 13.68
CA VAL A 304 12.54 -10.87 13.28
C VAL A 304 11.46 -10.62 14.34
N MET A 305 10.83 -11.67 14.86
CA MET A 305 9.84 -11.54 15.92
C MET A 305 10.44 -11.03 17.23
N GLU A 306 11.65 -11.46 17.57
CA GLU A 306 12.37 -11.00 18.77
C GLU A 306 12.77 -9.52 18.68
N ILE A 307 13.36 -9.07 17.58
CA ILE A 307 13.67 -7.65 17.37
C ILE A 307 12.40 -6.80 17.36
N THR A 308 11.32 -7.29 16.74
CA THR A 308 10.03 -6.60 16.73
C THR A 308 9.48 -6.43 18.15
N ARG A 309 9.52 -7.48 18.97
CA ARG A 309 9.11 -7.44 20.38
C ARG A 309 9.97 -6.49 21.19
N MET A 310 11.29 -6.56 20.99
CA MET A 310 12.27 -5.72 21.67
C MET A 310 12.00 -4.25 21.35
N ALA A 311 11.87 -3.88 20.08
CA ALA A 311 11.70 -2.49 19.67
C ALA A 311 10.41 -1.89 20.25
N ALA A 312 9.28 -2.59 20.10
CA ALA A 312 8.01 -2.16 20.68
C ALA A 312 8.09 -2.05 22.22
N GLY A 313 8.69 -3.05 22.88
CA GLY A 313 8.90 -3.07 24.32
C GLY A 313 9.76 -1.90 24.81
N ALA A 314 10.86 -1.60 24.12
CA ALA A 314 11.75 -0.49 24.44
C ALA A 314 11.06 0.87 24.31
N VAL A 315 10.17 1.06 23.30
CA VAL A 315 9.34 2.27 23.24
C VAL A 315 8.42 2.35 24.46
N LYS A 316 7.71 1.26 24.81
CA LYS A 316 6.77 1.23 25.94
C LYS A 316 7.47 1.37 27.30
N GLU A 317 8.69 0.91 27.44
CA GLU A 317 9.49 1.07 28.66
C GLU A 317 9.82 2.55 28.91
N VAL A 318 10.29 3.24 27.86
CA VAL A 318 10.72 4.64 27.95
C VAL A 318 9.53 5.61 27.93
N ALA A 319 8.52 5.33 27.11
CA ALA A 319 7.33 6.15 26.94
C ALA A 319 6.04 5.30 27.03
N PRO A 320 5.60 4.90 28.24
CA PRO A 320 4.49 3.94 28.43
C PRO A 320 3.15 4.34 27.81
N ARG A 321 2.92 5.65 27.64
CA ARG A 321 1.69 6.20 27.05
C ARG A 321 1.78 6.42 25.54
N ALA A 322 2.95 6.20 24.94
CA ALA A 322 3.10 6.38 23.51
C ALA A 322 2.38 5.27 22.74
N GLN A 323 1.76 5.64 21.62
CA GLN A 323 1.23 4.71 20.64
C GLN A 323 2.40 4.11 19.84
N VAL A 324 2.40 2.79 19.71
CA VAL A 324 3.42 2.01 18.99
C VAL A 324 2.78 1.34 17.78
N ILE A 325 3.36 1.64 16.61
CA ILE A 325 2.92 1.13 15.30
C ILE A 325 3.96 0.13 14.78
N LEU A 326 3.48 -1.03 14.31
CA LEU A 326 4.28 -1.97 13.52
C LEU A 326 3.92 -1.82 12.04
N ASP A 327 4.87 -1.41 11.21
CA ASP A 327 4.59 -1.01 9.83
C ASP A 327 4.82 -2.14 8.81
N LEU A 328 3.74 -2.49 8.09
CA LEU A 328 3.71 -3.52 7.06
C LEU A 328 3.96 -2.90 5.68
N THR A 329 5.15 -3.16 5.15
CA THR A 329 5.53 -2.88 3.77
C THR A 329 4.99 -3.95 2.82
N GLN A 330 4.76 -3.57 1.55
CA GLN A 330 4.35 -4.46 0.45
C GLN A 330 3.28 -5.48 0.90
N PRO A 331 2.09 -5.03 1.34
CA PRO A 331 1.15 -5.88 2.07
C PRO A 331 0.49 -6.99 1.24
N TRP A 332 0.75 -7.04 -0.08
CA TRP A 332 0.40 -8.18 -0.95
C TRP A 332 1.43 -9.32 -0.93
N GLY A 333 2.65 -9.09 -0.42
CA GLY A 333 3.62 -10.13 -0.10
C GLY A 333 4.41 -10.69 -1.29
N GLU A 334 4.43 -10.01 -2.44
CA GLU A 334 5.10 -10.53 -3.65
C GLU A 334 6.60 -10.78 -3.45
N TYR A 335 7.27 -10.02 -2.57
CA TYR A 335 8.66 -10.24 -2.20
C TYR A 335 8.97 -11.66 -1.71
N SER A 336 7.99 -12.37 -1.14
CA SER A 336 8.15 -13.74 -0.65
C SER A 336 8.37 -14.78 -1.75
N ILE A 337 8.08 -14.42 -3.01
CA ILE A 337 8.36 -15.28 -4.17
C ILE A 337 9.88 -15.48 -4.34
N HIS A 338 10.65 -14.40 -4.16
CA HIS A 338 12.08 -14.36 -4.43
C HIS A 338 12.94 -14.62 -3.18
N ASN A 339 12.45 -14.21 -2.00
CA ASN A 339 13.18 -14.36 -0.74
C ASN A 339 12.49 -15.33 0.22
N GLN A 340 13.01 -16.56 0.33
CA GLN A 340 12.48 -17.60 1.23
C GLN A 340 12.68 -17.30 2.71
N ARG A 341 13.57 -16.36 3.06
CA ARG A 341 13.78 -15.93 4.45
C ARG A 341 12.81 -14.81 4.85
N SER A 342 12.14 -14.19 3.87
CA SER A 342 11.10 -13.21 4.17
C SER A 342 9.87 -13.89 4.76
N ILE A 343 9.07 -13.11 5.48
CA ILE A 343 7.88 -13.57 6.18
C ILE A 343 6.69 -12.93 5.46
N PRO A 344 5.69 -13.72 5.00
CA PRO A 344 4.47 -13.16 4.43
C PRO A 344 3.81 -12.13 5.37
N PRO A 345 3.27 -11.02 4.84
CA PRO A 345 2.88 -9.87 5.67
C PRO A 345 1.76 -10.20 6.65
N LEU A 346 0.79 -11.02 6.22
CA LEU A 346 -0.29 -11.48 7.09
C LEU A 346 0.19 -12.45 8.18
N LEU A 347 1.16 -13.31 7.86
CA LEU A 347 1.74 -14.21 8.85
C LEU A 347 2.50 -13.41 9.91
N PHE A 348 3.32 -12.44 9.48
CA PHE A 348 4.02 -11.55 10.41
C PHE A 348 3.04 -10.78 11.31
N ALA A 349 1.97 -10.21 10.74
CA ALA A 349 0.97 -9.47 11.49
C ALA A 349 0.21 -10.35 12.49
N ASP A 350 -0.25 -11.52 12.08
CA ASP A 350 -0.93 -12.48 12.96
C ASP A 350 -0.01 -12.94 14.10
N MET A 351 1.24 -13.27 13.79
CA MET A 351 2.24 -13.67 14.77
C MET A 351 2.60 -12.54 15.75
N ALA A 352 2.63 -11.28 15.30
CA ALA A 352 2.81 -10.14 16.19
C ALA A 352 1.67 -10.01 17.21
N VAL A 353 0.42 -10.23 16.79
CA VAL A 353 -0.74 -10.22 17.69
C VAL A 353 -0.66 -11.39 18.69
N GLN A 354 -0.34 -12.59 18.23
CA GLN A 354 -0.33 -13.80 19.07
C GLN A 354 0.88 -13.89 20.02
N SER A 355 2.02 -13.31 19.66
CA SER A 355 3.29 -13.44 20.39
C SER A 355 3.52 -12.39 21.48
N GLY A 356 2.46 -11.71 21.92
CA GLY A 356 2.50 -10.74 23.01
C GLY A 356 3.38 -9.51 22.75
N VAL A 357 3.57 -9.11 21.49
CA VAL A 357 4.30 -7.87 21.15
C VAL A 357 3.50 -6.67 21.70
N PRO A 358 4.12 -5.74 22.45
CA PRO A 358 3.40 -4.64 23.09
C PRO A 358 3.21 -3.45 22.13
N PHE A 359 2.38 -3.63 21.11
CA PHE A 359 2.04 -2.60 20.12
C PHE A 359 0.54 -2.26 20.13
N ASP A 360 0.20 -1.09 19.57
CA ASP A 360 -1.16 -0.56 19.60
C ASP A 360 -1.85 -0.64 18.24
N ALA A 361 -1.12 -0.51 17.14
CA ALA A 361 -1.69 -0.42 15.79
C ALA A 361 -0.77 -1.00 14.68
N PHE A 362 -1.35 -1.35 13.54
CA PHE A 362 -0.59 -1.67 12.34
C PHE A 362 -0.45 -0.46 11.41
N GLY A 363 0.73 -0.33 10.81
CA GLY A 363 0.99 0.55 9.69
C GLY A 363 0.83 -0.20 8.37
N LEU A 364 0.32 0.47 7.34
CA LEU A 364 0.20 -0.08 5.99
C LEU A 364 0.81 0.88 4.96
N GLN A 365 1.65 0.35 4.08
CA GLN A 365 2.21 1.11 2.96
C GLN A 365 1.51 0.75 1.63
N PHE A 366 1.04 1.79 0.92
CA PHE A 366 0.39 1.72 -0.37
C PHE A 366 1.18 2.55 -1.40
N LEU A 367 2.20 1.94 -1.95
CA LEU A 367 3.16 2.57 -2.85
C LEU A 367 2.99 1.95 -4.22
N PHE A 368 2.62 2.73 -5.24
CA PHE A 368 2.31 2.20 -6.57
C PHE A 368 2.98 2.97 -7.68
N GLY A 369 3.06 2.35 -8.86
CA GLY A 369 3.42 3.00 -10.11
C GLY A 369 4.87 2.83 -10.54
N ILE A 370 5.59 1.86 -9.97
CA ILE A 370 6.90 1.40 -10.46
C ILE A 370 6.83 -0.10 -10.79
N PRO A 371 7.56 -0.61 -11.82
CA PRO A 371 7.46 -2.00 -12.27
C PRO A 371 8.30 -2.93 -11.39
N ALA A 372 7.94 -3.01 -10.12
CA ALA A 372 8.60 -3.86 -9.15
C ALA A 372 7.55 -4.55 -8.27
N ASP A 373 7.89 -5.75 -7.81
CA ASP A 373 7.04 -6.52 -6.90
C ASP A 373 6.61 -5.68 -5.69
N GLY A 374 5.35 -5.82 -5.31
CA GLY A 374 4.74 -5.03 -4.23
C GLY A 374 4.38 -3.59 -4.61
N TYR A 375 4.75 -3.10 -5.80
CA TYR A 375 4.53 -1.70 -6.24
C TYR A 375 3.74 -1.55 -7.54
N HIS A 376 3.23 -2.64 -8.09
CA HIS A 376 2.28 -2.60 -9.20
C HIS A 376 0.94 -2.00 -8.75
N PHE A 377 0.32 -1.19 -9.61
CA PHE A 377 -0.93 -0.50 -9.31
C PHE A 377 -2.07 -1.47 -8.97
N ARG A 378 -2.81 -1.13 -7.92
CA ARG A 378 -3.99 -1.84 -7.42
C ARG A 378 -5.19 -0.90 -7.45
N ASP A 379 -6.36 -1.39 -7.88
CA ASP A 379 -7.57 -0.57 -7.92
C ASP A 379 -8.17 -0.32 -6.52
N LEU A 380 -9.08 0.66 -6.42
CA LEU A 380 -9.66 1.07 -5.15
C LEU A 380 -10.42 -0.06 -4.42
N LEU A 381 -11.03 -1.02 -5.14
CA LEU A 381 -11.68 -2.18 -4.52
C LEU A 381 -10.63 -3.10 -3.88
N GLN A 382 -9.50 -3.33 -4.56
CA GLN A 382 -8.40 -4.15 -4.02
C GLN A 382 -7.80 -3.50 -2.77
N ILE A 383 -7.57 -2.19 -2.81
CA ILE A 383 -7.05 -1.40 -1.67
C ILE A 383 -8.02 -1.48 -0.49
N SER A 384 -9.29 -1.13 -0.68
CA SER A 384 -10.28 -1.19 0.40
C SER A 384 -10.42 -2.60 0.96
N SER A 385 -10.40 -3.62 0.09
CA SER A 385 -10.48 -5.02 0.52
C SER A 385 -9.31 -5.43 1.41
N LEU A 386 -8.10 -4.97 1.09
CA LEU A 386 -6.89 -5.28 1.85
C LEU A 386 -6.92 -4.61 3.22
N ILE A 387 -7.35 -3.35 3.30
CA ILE A 387 -7.54 -2.65 4.57
C ILE A 387 -8.51 -3.45 5.46
N ASP A 388 -9.66 -3.88 4.92
CA ASP A 388 -10.63 -4.71 5.66
C ASP A 388 -10.01 -6.03 6.15
N LYS A 389 -9.19 -6.67 5.30
CA LYS A 389 -8.52 -7.94 5.64
C LYS A 389 -7.57 -7.80 6.83
N ILE A 390 -6.78 -6.73 6.88
CA ILE A 390 -5.86 -6.49 8.01
C ILE A 390 -6.63 -6.06 9.27
N ALA A 391 -7.72 -5.30 9.12
CA ALA A 391 -8.55 -4.87 10.24
C ALA A 391 -9.12 -6.05 11.05
N ASN A 392 -9.34 -7.21 10.41
CA ASN A 392 -9.79 -8.43 11.09
C ASN A 392 -8.80 -8.96 12.15
N LEU A 393 -7.54 -8.48 12.17
CA LEU A 393 -6.58 -8.78 13.23
C LEU A 393 -6.85 -8.02 14.54
N GLY A 394 -7.89 -7.17 14.58
CA GLY A 394 -8.39 -6.54 15.80
C GLY A 394 -7.54 -5.37 16.31
N ARG A 395 -6.70 -4.78 15.46
CA ARG A 395 -5.87 -3.61 15.77
C ARG A 395 -6.26 -2.43 14.89
N PRO A 396 -6.25 -1.19 15.42
CA PRO A 396 -6.33 0.03 14.60
C PRO A 396 -5.26 0.06 13.51
N LEU A 397 -5.55 0.78 12.43
CA LEU A 397 -4.71 0.90 11.26
C LEU A 397 -4.30 2.35 11.01
N HIS A 398 -3.06 2.52 10.59
CA HIS A 398 -2.56 3.76 10.00
C HIS A 398 -2.06 3.44 8.60
N VAL A 399 -2.49 4.19 7.59
CA VAL A 399 -1.72 4.23 6.34
C VAL A 399 -0.49 5.08 6.62
N THR A 400 0.67 4.44 6.70
CA THR A 400 1.94 5.06 7.12
C THR A 400 2.71 5.64 5.93
N ALA A 401 2.45 5.13 4.72
CA ALA A 401 2.96 5.70 3.49
C ALA A 401 1.98 5.42 2.35
N VAL A 402 1.59 6.46 1.61
CA VAL A 402 0.90 6.35 0.33
C VAL A 402 1.59 7.21 -0.72
N ALA A 403 1.74 6.68 -1.93
CA ALA A 403 2.24 7.45 -3.08
C ALA A 403 1.88 6.78 -4.41
N VAL A 404 1.65 7.63 -5.42
CA VAL A 404 1.62 7.31 -6.86
C VAL A 404 2.43 8.39 -7.60
N PRO A 405 3.01 8.11 -8.77
CA PRO A 405 3.78 9.10 -9.51
C PRO A 405 2.88 10.25 -10.00
N SER A 406 3.46 11.44 -10.16
CA SER A 406 2.79 12.59 -10.80
C SER A 406 3.25 12.85 -12.24
N VAL A 407 4.13 12.02 -12.77
CA VAL A 407 4.68 12.13 -14.12
C VAL A 407 4.88 10.74 -14.70
N VAL A 408 4.78 10.65 -16.03
CA VAL A 408 5.25 9.48 -16.78
C VAL A 408 6.71 9.75 -17.12
N GLU A 409 7.64 8.94 -16.62
CA GLU A 409 9.01 8.98 -17.13
C GLU A 409 9.01 8.49 -18.59
N ALA A 410 9.54 9.32 -19.50
CA ALA A 410 9.64 9.23 -20.97
C ALA A 410 8.93 8.07 -21.73
N PRO A 411 8.25 8.35 -22.87
CA PRO A 411 7.63 7.33 -23.72
C PRO A 411 8.62 6.22 -24.10
N GLY A 412 8.30 4.96 -23.76
CA GLY A 412 9.12 3.79 -24.09
C GLY A 412 10.00 3.27 -22.95
N ASN A 413 9.97 3.87 -21.76
CA ASN A 413 10.62 3.32 -20.57
C ASN A 413 9.66 2.35 -19.84
N PRO A 414 9.98 1.05 -19.69
CA PRO A 414 9.19 0.10 -18.89
C PRO A 414 9.04 0.51 -17.41
N VAL A 415 9.88 1.43 -16.92
CA VAL A 415 9.73 2.06 -15.58
C VAL A 415 8.44 2.89 -15.46
N ALA A 416 7.81 3.28 -16.57
CA ALA A 416 6.45 3.82 -16.61
C ALA A 416 5.33 2.75 -16.52
N ALA A 417 5.67 1.45 -16.49
CA ALA A 417 4.69 0.37 -16.61
C ALA A 417 4.33 -0.29 -15.28
N GLY A 418 4.61 0.31 -14.12
CA GLY A 418 4.09 -0.15 -12.82
C GLY A 418 2.56 -0.06 -12.69
N GLY A 419 1.87 0.37 -13.74
CA GLY A 419 0.41 0.52 -13.80
C GLY A 419 -0.02 1.97 -13.97
N SER A 420 -1.30 2.17 -14.27
CA SER A 420 -1.92 3.47 -14.46
C SER A 420 -3.40 3.44 -14.04
N TRP A 421 -3.94 4.59 -13.64
CA TRP A 421 -5.33 4.71 -13.20
C TRP A 421 -6.09 5.68 -14.09
N LYS A 422 -7.03 5.13 -14.89
CA LYS A 422 -7.86 5.76 -15.93
C LYS A 422 -7.06 6.37 -17.10
N GLN A 423 -6.01 7.12 -16.78
CA GLN A 423 -5.13 7.85 -17.67
C GLN A 423 -3.67 7.67 -17.22
N PRO A 424 -2.68 8.01 -18.08
CA PRO A 424 -1.29 8.06 -17.65
C PRO A 424 -1.09 9.02 -16.47
N TRP A 425 -0.13 8.70 -15.59
CA TRP A 425 0.15 9.50 -14.40
C TRP A 425 0.48 10.95 -14.74
N SER A 426 -0.18 11.86 -14.06
CA SER A 426 0.03 13.31 -14.13
C SER A 426 -0.24 13.93 -12.77
N GLY A 427 0.12 15.19 -12.56
CA GLY A 427 -0.19 15.90 -11.31
C GLY A 427 -1.69 15.90 -10.98
N GLU A 428 -2.57 15.99 -11.99
CA GLU A 428 -4.02 15.94 -11.80
C GLU A 428 -4.53 14.53 -11.47
N VAL A 429 -4.01 13.50 -12.15
CA VAL A 429 -4.39 12.10 -11.90
C VAL A 429 -3.90 11.66 -10.51
N GLN A 430 -2.69 12.04 -10.11
CA GLN A 430 -2.18 11.83 -8.74
C GLN A 430 -3.11 12.49 -7.72
N ALA A 431 -3.50 13.74 -7.95
CA ALA A 431 -4.36 14.48 -7.02
C ALA A 431 -5.77 13.85 -6.90
N GLU A 432 -6.35 13.39 -8.01
CA GLU A 432 -7.63 12.69 -8.01
C GLU A 432 -7.54 11.35 -7.27
N TRP A 433 -6.52 10.55 -7.58
CA TRP A 433 -6.35 9.23 -6.96
C TRP A 433 -6.08 9.34 -5.46
N LEU A 434 -5.20 10.25 -5.03
CA LEU A 434 -4.91 10.47 -3.61
C LEU A 434 -6.15 10.92 -2.83
N THR A 435 -7.01 11.74 -3.45
CA THR A 435 -8.28 12.16 -2.83
C THR A 435 -9.18 10.95 -2.62
N ALA A 436 -9.42 10.15 -3.66
CA ALA A 436 -10.26 8.95 -3.58
C ALA A 436 -9.69 7.90 -2.59
N PHE A 437 -8.36 7.73 -2.57
CA PHE A 437 -7.67 6.87 -1.62
C PHE A 437 -7.89 7.34 -0.17
N CYS A 438 -7.78 8.65 0.09
CA CYS A 438 -7.99 9.22 1.42
C CYS A 438 -9.45 9.06 1.85
N GLU A 439 -10.42 9.34 0.97
CA GLU A 439 -11.84 9.15 1.26
C GLU A 439 -12.16 7.69 1.62
N ILE A 440 -11.65 6.74 0.84
CA ILE A 440 -11.82 5.30 1.14
C ILE A 440 -11.19 4.94 2.46
N SER A 441 -9.92 5.29 2.66
CA SER A 441 -9.18 4.92 3.87
C SER A 441 -9.83 5.54 5.11
N LEU A 442 -10.12 6.85 5.09
CA LEU A 442 -10.68 7.60 6.21
C LEU A 442 -12.19 7.32 6.43
N SER A 443 -12.90 6.74 5.46
CA SER A 443 -14.26 6.26 5.70
C SER A 443 -14.31 5.09 6.70
N LYS A 444 -13.22 4.30 6.78
CA LYS A 444 -13.17 3.09 7.60
C LYS A 444 -12.91 3.46 9.07
N PRO A 445 -13.77 3.07 10.03
CA PRO A 445 -13.66 3.51 11.42
C PRO A 445 -12.40 2.98 12.13
N TYR A 446 -11.79 1.89 11.64
CA TYR A 446 -10.54 1.32 12.14
C TYR A 446 -9.29 1.91 11.49
N VAL A 447 -9.42 2.88 10.58
CA VAL A 447 -8.29 3.65 10.05
C VAL A 447 -8.25 5.01 10.74
N ASP A 448 -7.17 5.25 11.47
CA ASP A 448 -6.98 6.47 12.24
C ASP A 448 -6.33 7.59 11.43
N SER A 449 -5.52 7.25 10.43
CA SER A 449 -4.84 8.26 9.61
C SER A 449 -4.29 7.74 8.30
N VAL A 450 -4.01 8.68 7.39
CA VAL A 450 -3.25 8.51 6.16
C VAL A 450 -2.02 9.42 6.14
N CYS A 451 -0.84 8.86 5.89
CA CYS A 451 0.40 9.59 5.73
C CYS A 451 0.95 9.37 4.33
N LEU A 452 1.27 10.46 3.61
CA LEU A 452 1.99 10.38 2.35
C LEU A 452 3.43 9.93 2.58
N GLN A 453 4.00 9.21 1.60
CA GLN A 453 5.37 8.71 1.66
C GLN A 453 6.39 9.85 1.85
N GLY A 454 6.14 11.02 1.25
CA GLY A 454 7.00 12.20 1.33
C GLY A 454 6.23 13.48 1.05
N LEU A 455 6.67 14.59 1.65
CA LEU A 455 6.11 15.92 1.46
C LEU A 455 6.47 16.50 0.09
N ALA A 456 7.72 16.31 -0.34
CA ALA A 456 8.22 16.75 -1.64
C ALA A 456 8.69 15.55 -2.46
N ASP A 457 8.85 15.77 -3.77
CA ASP A 457 9.43 14.78 -4.66
C ASP A 457 10.91 14.58 -4.30
N ASP A 458 11.30 13.32 -4.11
CA ASP A 458 12.65 12.87 -3.83
C ASP A 458 13.04 11.80 -4.85
N GLU A 459 14.27 11.82 -5.35
CA GLU A 459 14.79 10.73 -6.19
C GLU A 459 15.17 9.50 -5.35
N ALA A 460 15.43 9.68 -4.06
CA ALA A 460 15.72 8.60 -3.13
C ALA A 460 14.45 7.92 -2.57
N ALA A 461 13.27 8.50 -2.82
CA ALA A 461 11.99 7.92 -2.45
C ALA A 461 11.70 6.61 -3.19
N THR A 462 10.91 5.72 -2.58
CA THR A 462 10.45 4.49 -3.23
C THR A 462 9.60 4.80 -4.47
N ILE A 463 8.59 5.66 -4.33
CA ILE A 463 7.85 6.20 -5.47
C ILE A 463 8.38 7.59 -5.84
N PRO A 464 9.10 7.73 -6.96
CA PRO A 464 9.59 9.03 -7.41
C PRO A 464 8.42 9.92 -7.82
N SER A 465 8.59 11.23 -7.68
CA SER A 465 7.55 12.22 -8.00
C SER A 465 6.21 12.01 -7.26
N GLY A 466 6.24 11.35 -6.10
CA GLY A 466 5.06 10.99 -5.30
C GLY A 466 4.64 12.02 -4.25
N GLY A 467 5.35 13.14 -4.12
CA GLY A 467 5.14 14.15 -3.09
C GLY A 467 4.06 15.19 -3.44
N LEU A 468 3.75 16.05 -2.46
CA LEU A 468 2.85 17.21 -2.60
C LEU A 468 3.54 18.43 -3.23
N LEU A 469 4.85 18.47 -3.16
CA LEU A 469 5.69 19.49 -3.77
C LEU A 469 6.63 18.86 -4.81
N THR A 470 7.03 19.62 -5.81
CA THR A 470 8.11 19.21 -6.73
C THR A 470 9.45 19.12 -6.00
N LYS A 471 10.49 18.63 -6.68
CA LYS A 471 11.87 18.62 -6.16
C LYS A 471 12.40 20.02 -5.82
N ASP A 472 11.87 21.04 -6.48
CA ASP A 472 12.19 22.45 -6.26
C ASP A 472 11.20 23.12 -5.28
N PHE A 473 10.43 22.31 -4.56
CA PHE A 473 9.41 22.70 -3.58
C PHE A 473 8.24 23.54 -4.13
N ALA A 474 7.98 23.47 -5.44
CA ALA A 474 6.79 24.08 -6.03
C ALA A 474 5.54 23.25 -5.71
N VAL A 475 4.41 23.91 -5.45
CA VAL A 475 3.14 23.25 -5.06
C VAL A 475 2.56 22.45 -6.22
N LYS A 476 2.20 21.19 -5.99
CA LYS A 476 1.49 20.32 -6.96
C LYS A 476 -0.02 20.34 -6.72
N PRO A 477 -0.84 19.95 -7.72
CA PRO A 477 -2.31 19.89 -7.56
C PRO A 477 -2.77 19.06 -6.36
N ALA A 478 -2.06 17.98 -6.03
CA ALA A 478 -2.35 17.11 -4.89
C ALA A 478 -2.35 17.88 -3.55
N CYS A 479 -1.42 18.81 -3.36
CA CYS A 479 -1.35 19.65 -2.15
C CYS A 479 -2.64 20.47 -1.97
N THR A 480 -3.12 21.07 -3.06
CA THR A 480 -4.34 21.90 -3.03
C THR A 480 -5.60 21.05 -2.81
N ARG A 481 -5.70 19.88 -3.46
CA ARG A 481 -6.85 18.98 -3.27
C ARG A 481 -6.93 18.41 -1.87
N LEU A 482 -5.80 18.02 -1.27
CA LEU A 482 -5.77 17.54 0.11
C LEU A 482 -6.10 18.62 1.12
N ALA A 483 -5.62 19.85 0.94
CA ALA A 483 -6.00 20.98 1.81
C ALA A 483 -7.52 21.21 1.81
N ARG A 484 -8.14 21.09 0.62
CA ARG A 484 -9.60 21.15 0.48
C ARG A 484 -10.29 19.98 1.21
N LEU A 485 -9.84 18.75 0.99
CA LEU A 485 -10.39 17.56 1.65
C LEU A 485 -10.35 17.69 3.18
N ILE A 486 -9.19 18.04 3.75
CA ILE A 486 -9.02 18.22 5.20
C ILE A 486 -9.99 19.28 5.73
N ARG A 487 -10.11 20.42 5.03
CA ARG A 487 -11.03 21.50 5.40
C ARG A 487 -12.49 21.05 5.40
N GLU A 488 -12.91 20.28 4.40
CA GLU A 488 -14.27 19.73 4.30
C GLU A 488 -14.54 18.70 5.41
N LEU A 489 -13.56 17.84 5.72
CA LEU A 489 -13.67 16.85 6.79
C LEU A 489 -13.72 17.49 8.19
N HIS A 490 -12.91 18.52 8.46
CA HIS A 490 -12.92 19.26 9.71
C HIS A 490 -14.13 20.18 9.87
N GLY A 491 -14.46 20.98 8.84
CA GLY A 491 -15.52 21.99 8.92
C GLY A 491 -16.91 21.38 9.17
N ASN A 492 -17.15 20.17 8.67
CA ASN A 492 -18.39 19.43 8.96
C ASN A 492 -18.40 18.85 10.38
N ALA A 493 -17.25 18.47 10.95
CA ALA A 493 -17.17 17.94 12.30
C ALA A 493 -17.43 19.01 13.39
N GLU A 494 -17.07 20.28 13.14
CA GLU A 494 -17.33 21.38 14.07
C GLU A 494 -18.81 21.81 14.10
N ASN A 495 -19.51 21.71 12.96
CA ASN A 495 -20.93 22.05 12.86
C ASN A 495 -21.85 21.02 13.55
N THR A 496 -21.45 19.76 13.67
CA THR A 496 -22.24 18.73 14.40
C THR A 496 -22.01 18.74 15.91
N ARG A 497 -20.98 19.45 16.41
CA ARG A 497 -20.67 19.57 17.86
C ARG A 497 -21.28 20.80 18.52
N LYS A 498 -21.89 21.70 17.73
CA LYS A 498 -22.75 22.80 18.20
C LYS A 498 -24.20 22.37 18.14
#